data_AF-A0A7D9HFU2-F1
#
_entry.id   AF-A0A7D9HFU2-F1
#
_cell.length_a   1.000
_cell.length_b   1.000
_cell.length_c   1.000
_cell.angle_alpha   90.00
_cell.angle_beta   90.00
_cell.angle_gamma   90.00
#
_symmetry.space_group_name_H-M   'P 1'
#
loop_
_entity.id
_entity.type
_entity.pdbx_description
1 polymer ?
#
loop_
_entity_poly.entity_id
_entity_poly.type
_entity_poly.pdbx_seq_one_letter_code
_entity_poly.pdbx_strand_id
1 'polypeptide(L)'
;MFADDTNISTHGDTGNEIQERLNADLENVHQWLLANKLTLNKQKTEYMIIGSRQRISNKIGDPKIELGESEIKRVHKSKTLGVIIDERLSWVDQIQNTVLFKLQLSGSGDLIKKNLVLESVGVDQPSFLNICIVAGCDYLPNVKGVGIVTVTKVVKENANFLKIT
;
A
#
# COMPACT_ATOMS: atom_id res chain seq x y z
N MET A 1 11.40 -12.44 -0.76
CA MET A 1 12.78 -11.92 -0.78
C MET A 1 13.04 -11.34 -2.15
N PHE A 2 13.59 -10.14 -2.23
CA PHE A 2 13.95 -9.49 -3.49
C PHE A 2 15.26 -8.73 -3.29
N ALA A 3 16.30 -9.09 -4.03
CA ALA A 3 17.65 -8.58 -3.84
C ALA A 3 18.10 -8.67 -2.37
N ASP A 4 18.39 -7.53 -1.73
CA ASP A 4 18.76 -7.40 -0.32
C ASP A 4 17.56 -7.26 0.64
N ASP A 5 16.35 -7.03 0.12
CA ASP A 5 15.13 -6.89 0.92
C ASP A 5 14.51 -8.27 1.25
N THR A 6 14.32 -8.52 2.54
CA THR A 6 13.70 -9.75 3.06
C THR A 6 12.48 -9.42 3.91
N ASN A 7 11.36 -10.08 3.63
CA ASN A 7 10.13 -9.96 4.39
C ASN A 7 9.81 -11.32 5.01
N ILE A 8 9.46 -11.33 6.29
CA ILE A 8 9.00 -12.50 7.04
C ILE A 8 7.60 -12.18 7.55
N SER A 9 6.68 -13.14 7.44
CA SER A 9 5.30 -12.97 7.86
C SER A 9 4.84 -14.18 8.67
N THR A 10 4.13 -13.92 9.76
CA THR A 10 3.44 -14.95 10.56
C THR A 10 1.97 -14.59 10.74
N HIS A 11 1.19 -15.53 11.25
CA HIS A 11 -0.22 -15.31 11.57
C HIS A 11 -0.54 -15.86 12.96
N GLY A 12 -1.55 -15.29 13.61
CA GLY A 12 -2.04 -15.74 14.91
C GLY A 12 -3.29 -15.00 15.36
N ASP A 13 -3.98 -15.54 16.34
CA ASP A 13 -5.23 -14.99 16.88
C ASP A 13 -5.00 -14.05 18.06
N THR A 14 -3.85 -14.16 18.72
CA THR A 14 -3.45 -13.34 19.87
C THR A 14 -2.05 -12.73 19.68
N GLY A 15 -1.78 -11.64 20.39
CA GLY A 15 -0.46 -11.00 20.38
C GLY A 15 0.67 -11.92 20.83
N ASN A 16 0.43 -12.72 21.87
CA ASN A 16 1.42 -13.65 22.42
C ASN A 16 1.80 -14.73 21.40
N GLU A 17 0.81 -15.33 20.72
CA GLU A 17 1.07 -16.35 19.69
C GLU A 17 1.91 -15.80 18.53
N ILE A 18 1.61 -14.57 18.09
CA ILE A 18 2.38 -13.89 17.05
C ILE A 18 3.80 -13.60 17.52
N GLN A 19 3.94 -13.11 18.75
CA GLN A 19 5.23 -12.78 19.34
C GLN A 19 6.12 -14.02 19.45
N GLU A 20 5.61 -15.12 20.01
CA GLU A 20 6.35 -16.36 20.19
C GLU A 20 6.80 -16.94 18.85
N ARG A 21 5.89 -17.04 17.87
CA ARG A 21 6.23 -17.57 16.55
C ARG A 21 7.24 -16.68 15.82
N LEU A 22 6.99 -15.37 15.77
CA LEU A 22 7.84 -14.46 15.01
C LEU A 22 9.24 -14.37 15.63
N ASN A 23 9.36 -14.30 16.96
CA ASN A 23 10.66 -14.28 17.61
C ASN A 23 11.41 -15.61 17.43
N ALA A 24 10.72 -16.75 17.44
CA ALA A 24 11.35 -18.03 17.14
C ALA A 24 11.89 -18.09 15.69
N ASP A 25 11.12 -17.59 14.73
CA ASP A 25 11.54 -17.51 13.32
C ASP A 25 12.71 -16.53 13.15
N LEU A 26 12.67 -15.37 13.80
CA LEU A 26 13.73 -14.37 13.76
C LEU A 26 15.03 -14.88 14.39
N GLU A 27 14.95 -15.67 15.47
CA GLU A 27 16.12 -16.29 16.08
C GLU A 27 16.79 -17.29 15.13
N ASN A 28 16.01 -18.14 14.45
CA ASN A 28 16.54 -19.05 13.43
C ASN A 28 17.23 -18.29 12.29
N VAL A 29 16.61 -17.20 11.83
CA VAL A 29 17.20 -16.32 10.81
C VAL A 29 18.48 -15.65 11.34
N HIS A 30 18.49 -15.20 12.58
CA HIS A 30 19.66 -14.60 13.21
C HIS A 30 20.85 -15.56 13.25
N GLN A 31 20.63 -16.80 13.71
CA GLN A 31 21.67 -17.83 13.73
C GLN A 31 22.18 -18.16 12.33
N TRP A 32 21.30 -18.26 11.33
CA TRP A 32 21.70 -18.48 9.95
C TRP A 32 22.54 -17.32 9.40
N LEU A 33 22.18 -16.07 9.69
CA LEU A 33 22.96 -14.88 9.28
C LEU A 33 24.36 -14.90 9.89
N LEU A 34 24.48 -15.20 11.19
CA LEU A 34 25.77 -15.29 11.88
C LEU A 34 26.65 -16.38 11.28
N ALA A 35 26.11 -17.57 11.05
CA ALA A 35 26.83 -18.69 10.43
C ALA A 35 27.36 -18.33 9.02
N ASN A 36 26.63 -17.50 8.29
CA ASN A 36 26.98 -17.05 6.95
C ASN A 36 27.73 -15.70 6.92
N LYS A 37 28.11 -15.14 8.09
CA LYS A 37 28.79 -13.84 8.22
C LYS A 37 28.02 -12.68 7.56
N LEU A 38 26.70 -12.76 7.55
CA LEU A 38 25.80 -11.72 7.09
C LEU A 38 25.36 -10.87 8.29
N THR A 39 25.21 -9.56 8.08
CA THR A 39 24.73 -8.64 9.11
C THR A 39 23.48 -7.93 8.60
N LEU A 40 22.42 -7.96 9.41
CA LEU A 40 21.17 -7.28 9.09
C LEU A 40 21.21 -5.84 9.57
N ASN A 41 20.68 -4.91 8.77
CA ASN A 41 20.63 -3.51 9.15
C ASN A 41 19.49 -3.26 10.15
N LYS A 42 19.83 -3.36 11.44
CA LYS A 42 18.89 -3.19 12.56
C LYS A 42 18.11 -1.88 12.52
N GLN A 43 18.73 -0.79 12.04
CA GLN A 43 18.07 0.52 11.95
C GLN A 43 16.99 0.59 10.86
N LYS A 44 17.11 -0.24 9.83
CA LYS A 44 16.14 -0.34 8.73
C LYS A 44 15.14 -1.47 8.93
N THR A 45 15.34 -2.33 9.93
CA THR A 45 14.41 -3.42 10.22
C THR A 45 13.19 -2.86 10.94
N GLU A 46 12.02 -3.17 10.41
CA GLU A 46 10.75 -2.73 10.95
C GLU A 46 9.74 -3.87 10.85
N TYR A 47 8.74 -3.85 11.72
CA TYR A 47 7.61 -4.77 11.64
C TYR A 47 6.29 -4.02 11.62
N MET A 48 5.29 -4.65 11.02
CA MET A 48 3.93 -4.13 10.91
C MET A 48 2.94 -5.23 11.26
N ILE A 49 1.86 -4.87 11.95
CA ILE A 49 0.76 -5.78 12.27
C ILE A 49 -0.38 -5.45 11.33
N ILE A 50 -0.77 -6.41 10.50
CA ILE A 50 -1.87 -6.22 9.54
C ILE A 50 -3.15 -6.83 10.12
N GLY A 51 -4.22 -6.03 10.20
CA GLY A 51 -5.50 -6.50 10.70
C GLY A 51 -6.55 -5.41 10.92
N SER A 52 -7.76 -5.82 11.28
CA SER A 52 -8.83 -4.86 11.61
C SER A 52 -8.52 -4.11 12.90
N ARG A 53 -8.96 -2.85 13.01
CA ARG A 53 -8.75 -2.01 14.20
C ARG A 53 -9.20 -2.72 15.49
N GLN A 54 -10.36 -3.37 15.46
CA GLN A 54 -10.91 -4.09 16.61
C GLN A 54 -10.05 -5.31 16.99
N ARG A 55 -9.56 -6.07 16.00
CA ARG A 55 -8.70 -7.24 16.27
C ARG A 55 -7.37 -6.79 16.87
N ILE A 56 -6.76 -5.76 16.28
CA ILE A 56 -5.49 -5.22 16.76
C ILE A 56 -5.64 -4.70 18.19
N SER A 57 -6.67 -3.87 18.47
CA SER A 57 -6.84 -3.30 19.82
C SER A 57 -7.19 -4.32 20.89
N ASN A 58 -8.01 -5.33 20.56
CA ASN A 58 -8.61 -6.20 21.58
C ASN A 58 -7.88 -7.52 21.79
N LYS A 59 -7.15 -8.02 20.77
CA LYS A 59 -6.53 -9.36 20.81
C LYS A 59 -5.03 -9.37 20.59
N ILE A 60 -4.52 -8.43 19.79
CA ILE A 60 -3.11 -8.43 19.38
C ILE A 60 -2.29 -7.50 20.27
N GLY A 61 -2.78 -6.27 20.51
CA GLY A 61 -2.07 -5.27 21.28
C GLY A 61 -0.77 -4.82 20.60
N ASP A 62 0.31 -4.82 21.37
CA ASP A 62 1.65 -4.41 20.94
C ASP A 62 2.68 -5.47 21.34
N PRO A 63 2.83 -6.55 20.55
CA PRO A 63 3.80 -7.60 20.81
C PRO A 63 5.23 -7.08 20.68
N LYS A 64 6.09 -7.56 21.58
CA LYS A 64 7.51 -7.22 21.62
C LYS A 64 8.30 -8.12 20.68
N ILE A 65 8.73 -7.57 19.56
CA ILE A 65 9.48 -8.31 18.53
C ILE A 65 10.96 -7.96 18.62
N GLU A 66 11.82 -8.98 18.74
CA GLU A 66 13.26 -8.83 18.96
C GLU A 66 14.06 -9.63 17.92
N LEU A 67 15.22 -9.09 17.53
CA LEU A 67 16.21 -9.76 16.69
C LEU A 67 17.55 -9.76 17.42
N GLY A 68 17.93 -10.91 17.99
CA GLY A 68 19.02 -11.01 18.95
C GLY A 68 18.73 -10.13 20.18
N GLU A 69 19.64 -9.22 20.51
CA GLU A 69 19.50 -8.31 21.68
C GLU A 69 18.77 -6.99 21.35
N SER A 70 18.20 -6.84 20.15
CA SER A 70 17.65 -5.55 19.68
C SER A 70 16.16 -5.65 19.36
N GLU A 71 15.37 -4.77 19.96
CA GLU A 71 13.94 -4.64 19.66
C GLU A 71 13.72 -4.00 18.28
N ILE A 72 12.84 -4.60 17.48
CA ILE A 72 12.48 -4.11 16.16
C ILE A 72 11.40 -3.03 16.32
N LYS A 73 11.52 -1.93 15.58
CA LYS A 73 10.54 -0.86 15.61
C LYS A 73 9.23 -1.27 14.92
N ARG A 74 8.09 -1.02 15.58
CA ARG A 74 6.76 -1.09 14.96
C ARG A 74 6.50 0.10 14.05
N VAL A 75 5.95 -0.16 12.87
CA VAL A 75 5.44 0.87 11.95
C VAL A 75 3.99 0.58 11.55
N HIS A 76 3.26 1.64 11.21
CA HIS A 76 1.87 1.56 10.73
C HIS A 76 1.77 1.64 9.20
N LYS A 77 2.86 2.02 8.55
CA LYS A 77 2.98 2.04 7.10
C LYS A 77 4.44 1.87 6.68
N SER A 78 4.65 1.23 5.55
CA SER A 78 5.96 1.02 4.95
C SER A 78 5.85 1.05 3.44
N LYS A 79 6.98 1.33 2.77
CA LYS A 79 7.09 1.24 1.32
C LYS A 79 7.92 0.03 0.95
N THR A 80 7.28 -0.97 0.37
CA THR A 80 7.92 -2.22 -0.06
C THR A 80 7.81 -2.35 -1.57
N LEU A 81 8.94 -2.51 -2.26
CA LEU A 81 9.01 -2.65 -3.72
C LEU A 81 8.25 -1.56 -4.51
N GLY A 82 8.26 -0.33 -4.02
CA GLY A 82 7.56 0.79 -4.67
C GLY A 82 6.11 1.00 -4.22
N VAL A 83 5.53 0.05 -3.48
CA VAL A 83 4.14 0.08 -3.03
C VAL A 83 4.07 0.48 -1.56
N ILE A 84 3.23 1.46 -1.23
CA ILE A 84 2.95 1.86 0.14
C ILE A 84 1.87 0.94 0.70
N ILE A 85 2.21 0.22 1.78
CA ILE A 85 1.31 -0.67 2.50
C ILE A 85 1.10 -0.08 3.88
N ASP A 86 -0.16 -0.02 4.33
CA ASP A 86 -0.54 0.38 5.68
C ASP A 86 -1.14 -0.81 6.46
N GLU A 87 -1.08 -0.74 7.79
CA GLU A 87 -1.53 -1.81 8.70
C GLU A 87 -3.00 -2.23 8.50
N ARG A 88 -3.83 -1.38 7.88
CA ARG A 88 -5.25 -1.65 7.62
C ARG A 88 -5.50 -2.11 6.19
N LEU A 89 -4.46 -2.16 5.36
CA LEU A 89 -4.59 -2.36 3.92
C LEU A 89 -5.63 -1.40 3.32
N SER A 90 -5.65 -0.16 3.79
CA SER A 90 -6.58 0.87 3.30
C SER A 90 -6.23 1.33 1.89
N TRP A 91 -4.94 1.24 1.52
CA TRP A 91 -4.38 1.72 0.26
C TRP A 91 -4.54 3.22 0.02
N VAL A 92 -5.02 3.97 1.02
CA VAL A 92 -5.32 5.41 0.89
C VAL A 92 -4.05 6.18 0.55
N ASP A 93 -2.97 5.96 1.29
CA ASP A 93 -1.69 6.64 1.06
C ASP A 93 -1.09 6.29 -0.32
N GLN A 94 -1.31 5.06 -0.80
CA GLN A 94 -0.84 4.60 -2.11
C GLN A 94 -1.63 5.29 -3.24
N ILE A 95 -2.96 5.24 -3.19
CA ILE A 95 -3.86 5.77 -4.22
C ILE A 95 -3.83 7.30 -4.24
N GLN A 96 -3.64 7.95 -3.08
CA GLN A 96 -3.50 9.40 -3.04
C GLN A 96 -2.27 9.90 -3.80
N ASN A 97 -1.23 9.10 -3.99
CA ASN A 97 0.02 9.57 -4.59
C ASN A 97 0.30 8.97 -5.96
N THR A 98 -0.45 7.93 -6.37
CA THR A 98 -0.20 7.20 -7.61
C THR A 98 -1.48 6.97 -8.40
N VAL A 99 -1.32 6.86 -9.72
CA VAL A 99 -2.36 6.45 -10.66
C VAL A 99 -1.92 5.11 -11.23
N LEU A 100 -2.79 4.11 -11.11
CA LEU A 100 -2.59 2.81 -11.75
C LEU A 100 -3.04 2.90 -13.20
N PHE A 101 -2.14 2.60 -14.12
CA PHE A 101 -2.37 2.67 -15.55
C PHE A 101 -2.26 1.27 -16.17
N LYS A 102 -3.13 0.98 -17.14
CA LYS A 102 -3.15 -0.30 -17.88
C LYS A 102 -3.21 -1.54 -16.97
N LEU A 103 -4.07 -1.54 -15.96
CA LEU A 103 -4.32 -2.74 -15.16
C LEU A 103 -4.88 -3.86 -16.06
N GLN A 104 -4.14 -4.95 -16.15
CA GLN A 104 -4.53 -6.16 -16.88
C GLN A 104 -5.29 -7.11 -15.95
N LEU A 105 -6.06 -8.03 -16.53
CA LEU A 105 -6.75 -9.10 -15.77
C LEU A 105 -5.77 -10.01 -15.00
N SER A 106 -4.49 -10.02 -15.40
CA SER A 106 -3.41 -10.71 -14.69
C SER A 106 -2.98 -10.00 -13.40
N GLY A 107 -3.50 -8.79 -13.11
CA GLY A 107 -3.07 -7.94 -12.01
C GLY A 107 -1.83 -7.09 -12.30
N SER A 108 -1.26 -7.19 -13.51
CA SER A 108 -0.12 -6.35 -13.92
C SER A 108 -0.57 -4.95 -14.34
N GLY A 109 0.19 -3.92 -13.99
CA GLY A 109 -0.07 -2.54 -14.39
C GLY A 109 1.10 -1.59 -14.09
N ASP A 110 1.06 -0.40 -14.70
CA ASP A 110 2.07 0.64 -14.51
C ASP A 110 1.62 1.60 -13.40
N LEU A 111 2.52 1.92 -12.47
CA LEU A 111 2.27 2.93 -11.44
C LEU A 111 2.91 4.26 -11.84
N ILE A 112 2.08 5.30 -11.99
CA ILE A 112 2.52 6.65 -12.37
C ILE A 112 2.28 7.60 -11.20
N LYS A 113 3.19 8.55 -10.94
CA LYS A 113 2.98 9.54 -9.88
C LYS A 113 1.81 10.47 -10.24
N LYS A 114 0.84 10.62 -9.33
CA LYS A 114 -0.37 11.39 -9.57
C LYS A 114 -0.08 12.85 -9.93
N ASN A 115 0.87 13.48 -9.25
CA ASN A 115 1.25 14.88 -9.54
C ASN A 115 1.72 15.10 -10.98
N LEU A 116 2.52 14.18 -11.53
CA LEU A 116 2.96 14.24 -12.92
C LEU A 116 1.79 14.08 -13.89
N VAL A 117 0.82 13.22 -13.56
CA VAL A 117 -0.40 13.06 -14.36
C VAL A 117 -1.24 14.34 -14.33
N LEU A 118 -1.46 14.92 -13.14
CA LEU A 118 -2.21 16.17 -12.98
C LEU A 118 -1.58 17.32 -13.77
N GLU A 119 -0.25 17.46 -13.71
CA GLU A 119 0.51 18.45 -14.47
C GLU A 119 0.42 18.20 -15.99
N SER A 120 0.61 16.96 -16.42
CA SER A 120 0.56 16.59 -17.85
C SER A 120 -0.81 16.78 -18.47
N VAL A 121 -1.88 16.55 -17.70
CA VAL A 121 -3.27 16.73 -18.15
C VAL A 121 -3.74 18.19 -17.95
N GLY A 122 -3.06 18.95 -17.09
CA GLY A 122 -3.40 20.32 -16.74
C GLY A 122 -4.72 20.41 -15.98
N VAL A 123 -4.91 19.56 -14.96
CA VAL A 123 -6.12 19.53 -14.12
C VAL A 123 -5.75 19.41 -12.65
N ASP A 124 -6.58 19.97 -11.77
CA ASP A 124 -6.43 19.75 -10.33
C ASP A 124 -6.96 18.37 -9.91
N GLN A 125 -6.66 17.98 -8.66
CA GLN A 125 -7.04 16.66 -8.15
C GLN A 125 -8.57 16.42 -8.15
N PRO A 126 -9.43 17.36 -7.71
CA PRO A 126 -10.87 17.19 -7.80
C PRO A 126 -11.36 16.97 -9.23
N SER A 127 -10.87 17.76 -10.20
CA SER A 127 -11.23 17.61 -11.61
C SER A 127 -10.76 16.27 -12.17
N PHE A 128 -9.55 15.82 -11.81
CA PHE A 128 -9.05 14.51 -12.21
C PHE A 128 -9.94 13.37 -11.70
N LEU A 129 -10.39 13.42 -10.44
CA LEU A 129 -11.31 12.42 -9.89
C LEU A 129 -12.65 12.42 -10.65
N ASN A 130 -13.19 13.59 -10.96
CA ASN A 130 -14.43 13.71 -11.75
C ASN A 130 -14.25 13.09 -13.14
N ILE A 131 -13.08 13.29 -13.77
CA ILE A 131 -12.76 12.66 -15.05
C ILE A 131 -12.78 11.13 -14.93
N CYS A 132 -12.12 10.58 -13.91
CA CYS A 132 -12.08 9.13 -13.67
C CYS A 132 -13.48 8.55 -13.43
N ILE A 133 -14.34 9.24 -12.68
CA ILE A 133 -15.72 8.80 -12.39
C ILE A 133 -16.55 8.76 -13.68
N VAL A 134 -16.57 9.86 -14.45
CA VAL A 134 -17.39 9.94 -15.67
C VAL A 134 -16.88 9.00 -16.77
N ALA A 135 -15.56 8.79 -16.83
CA ALA A 135 -14.94 7.83 -17.75
C ALA A 135 -15.07 6.36 -17.31
N GLY A 136 -15.65 6.09 -16.13
CA GLY A 136 -15.87 4.74 -15.59
C GLY A 136 -14.59 3.98 -15.20
N CYS A 137 -13.56 4.71 -14.74
CA CYS A 137 -12.30 4.11 -14.33
C CYS A 137 -12.34 3.42 -12.95
N ASP A 138 -13.46 3.49 -12.22
CA ASP A 138 -13.58 3.05 -10.82
C ASP A 138 -14.71 2.02 -10.61
N TYR A 139 -14.78 1.01 -11.48
CA TYR A 139 -15.83 -0.02 -11.50
C TYR A 139 -17.27 0.50 -11.73
N LEU A 140 -17.41 1.79 -12.04
CA LEU A 140 -18.67 2.39 -12.45
C LEU A 140 -18.85 2.21 -13.97
N PRO A 141 -20.07 1.87 -14.44
CA PRO A 141 -20.35 1.84 -15.87
C PRO A 141 -20.14 3.23 -16.47
N ASN A 142 -19.45 3.29 -17.61
CA ASN A 142 -19.28 4.53 -18.36
C ASN A 142 -20.63 5.15 -18.69
N VAL A 143 -20.72 6.49 -18.65
CA VAL A 143 -21.88 7.19 -19.23
C VAL A 143 -21.90 6.91 -20.74
N LYS A 144 -23.02 6.36 -21.22
CA LYS A 144 -23.14 5.90 -22.61
C LYS A 144 -22.88 7.05 -23.59
N GLY A 145 -21.90 6.87 -24.49
CA GLY A 145 -21.52 7.87 -25.49
C GLY A 145 -20.50 8.91 -25.02
N VAL A 146 -20.02 8.82 -23.77
CA VAL A 146 -19.08 9.77 -23.19
C VAL A 146 -17.70 9.10 -23.04
N GLY A 147 -16.77 9.46 -23.92
CA GLY A 147 -15.37 9.01 -23.88
C GLY A 147 -14.44 10.02 -23.19
N ILE A 148 -13.21 9.60 -22.88
CA ILE A 148 -12.22 10.39 -22.11
C ILE A 148 -12.00 11.81 -22.66
N VAL A 149 -12.00 11.97 -23.99
CA VAL A 149 -11.82 13.29 -24.66
C VAL A 149 -12.98 14.22 -24.37
N THR A 150 -14.22 13.71 -24.44
CA THR A 150 -15.44 14.45 -24.14
C THR A 150 -15.48 14.85 -22.67
N VAL A 151 -15.18 13.91 -21.76
CA VAL A 151 -15.13 14.16 -20.31
C VAL A 151 -14.12 15.23 -19.97
N THR A 152 -12.92 15.17 -20.55
CA THR A 152 -11.85 16.13 -20.26
C THR A 152 -12.25 17.55 -20.65
N LYS A 153 -12.95 17.74 -21.77
CA LYS A 153 -13.50 19.05 -22.15
C LYS A 153 -14.56 19.53 -21.15
N VAL A 154 -15.54 18.67 -20.86
CA VAL A 154 -16.66 19.06 -20.01
C VAL A 154 -16.22 19.38 -18.58
N VAL A 155 -15.29 18.62 -17.99
CA VAL A 155 -14.79 18.91 -16.63
C VAL A 155 -13.95 20.19 -16.59
N LYS A 156 -13.17 20.48 -17.65
CA LYS A 156 -12.43 21.74 -17.76
C LYS A 156 -13.34 22.96 -17.94
N GLU A 157 -14.50 22.78 -18.57
CA GLU A 157 -15.47 23.85 -18.83
C GLU A 157 -16.52 24.00 -17.71
N ASN A 158 -16.86 22.92 -17.00
CA ASN A 158 -17.87 22.87 -15.96
C ASN A 158 -17.35 22.08 -14.75
N ALA A 159 -17.19 22.75 -13.61
CA ALA A 159 -16.73 22.13 -12.36
C ALA A 159 -17.71 21.09 -11.77
N ASN A 160 -18.94 20.98 -12.28
CA ASN A 160 -19.98 20.09 -11.76
C ASN A 160 -20.44 19.06 -12.80
N PHE A 161 -19.81 17.90 -12.79
CA PHE A 161 -20.07 16.76 -13.68
C PHE A 161 -21.43 16.07 -13.44
N LEU A 162 -22.10 16.34 -12.32
CA LEU A 162 -23.44 15.79 -12.03
C LEU A 162 -24.50 16.28 -13.03
N LYS A 163 -24.19 17.32 -13.82
CA LYS A 163 -25.04 17.82 -14.91
C LYS A 163 -24.91 17.03 -16.22
N ILE A 164 -24.02 16.04 -16.30
CA ILE A 164 -23.72 15.26 -17.53
C ILE A 164 -24.62 14.02 -17.65
N THR A 165 -25.17 13.55 -16.53
CA THR A 165 -26.20 12.49 -16.42
C THR A 165 -27.59 13.05 -16.61
#